data_AF-A0A317UCF8-F1
#
_entry.id   AF-A0A317UCF8-F1
#
_cell.length_a   1.000
_cell.length_b   1.000
_cell.length_c   1.000
_cell.angle_alpha   90.00
_cell.angle_beta   90.00
_cell.angle_gamma   90.00
#
_symmetry.space_group_name_H-M   'P 1'
#
loop_
_entity.id
_entity.type
_entity.pdbx_description
1 polymer ?
#
loop_
_entity_poly.entity_id
_entity_poly.type
_entity_poly.pdbx_seq_one_letter_code
_entity_poly.pdbx_strand_id
1 'polypeptide(L)' 'MTDRHKEFAEAMRNIMRHNEEKEKKQRNVDNDFDEEDCSLQEILEAKFDELFGTAQIDEENS' A
#
# COMPACT_ATOMS: atom_id res chain seq x y z
N MET A 1 -23.28 16.86 9.43
CA MET A 1 -22.25 16.63 8.40
C MET A 1 -20.81 16.85 8.91
N THR A 2 -20.60 17.65 9.96
CA THR A 2 -19.25 17.95 10.51
C THR A 2 -18.69 16.86 11.43
N ASP A 3 -19.57 16.10 12.09
CA ASP A 3 -19.16 15.15 13.13
C ASP A 3 -18.45 13.90 12.56
N ARG A 4 -18.95 13.37 11.43
CA ARG A 4 -18.33 12.20 10.77
C ARG A 4 -16.92 12.47 10.25
N HIS A 5 -16.66 13.69 9.79
CA HIS A 5 -15.32 14.08 9.32
C HIS A 5 -14.34 14.19 10.50
N LYS A 6 -14.84 14.67 11.66
CA LYS A 6 -14.04 14.74 12.89
C LYS A 6 -13.73 13.35 13.44
N GLU A 7 -14.74 12.48 13.47
CA GLU A 7 -14.60 11.08 13.88
C GLU A 7 -13.61 10.32 12.97
N PHE A 8 -13.71 10.51 11.65
CA PHE A 8 -12.76 9.93 10.70
C PHE A 8 -11.33 10.44 10.93
N ALA A 9 -11.15 11.75 11.13
CA ALA A 9 -9.84 12.33 11.42
C ALA A 9 -9.27 11.86 12.77
N GLU A 10 -10.11 11.66 13.79
CA GLU A 10 -9.69 11.10 15.08
C GLU A 10 -9.31 9.62 14.99
N ALA A 11 -10.08 8.83 14.23
CA ALA A 11 -9.75 7.42 13.96
C ALA A 11 -8.38 7.29 13.27
N MET A 12 -8.14 8.08 12.22
CA MET A 12 -6.85 8.10 11.51
C MET A 12 -5.69 8.51 12.44
N ARG A 13 -5.89 9.55 13.28
CA ARG A 13 -4.89 9.98 14.27
C ARG A 13 -4.59 8.90 15.31
N ASN A 14 -5.58 8.12 15.72
CA ASN A 14 -5.40 7.04 16.71
C ASN A 14 -4.63 5.85 16.13
N ILE A 15 -4.87 5.50 14.86
CA ILE A 15 -4.15 4.42 14.16
C ILE A 15 -2.67 4.79 14.00
N MET A 16 -2.37 6.01 13.53
CA MET A 16 -0.99 6.48 13.36
C MET A 16 -0.22 6.54 14.68
N ARG A 17 -0.88 6.94 15.77
CA ARG A 17 -0.26 6.97 17.11
C ARG A 17 0.16 5.58 17.60
N HIS A 18 -0.64 4.56 17.31
CA HIS A 18 -0.33 3.18 17.69
C HIS A 18 0.83 2.58 16.89
N ASN A 19 1.06 3.04 15.65
CA ASN A 19 2.22 2.61 14.86
C ASN A 19 3.52 3.28 15.35
N GLU A 20 3.46 4.55 15.77
CA GLU A 20 4.64 5.26 16.27
C GLU A 20 5.25 4.61 17.54
N GLU A 21 4.41 4.03 18.41
CA GLU A 21 4.87 3.31 19.60
C GLU A 21 5.44 1.91 19.28
N LYS A 22 4.99 1.28 18.18
CA LYS A 22 5.53 0.00 17.70
C LYS A 22 6.85 0.20 16.94
N GLU A 23 6.95 1.25 16.12
CA GLU A 23 8.18 1.59 15.39
C GLU A 23 9.34 2.03 16.30
N LYS A 24 9.06 2.57 17.50
CA LYS A 24 10.10 2.89 18.49
C LYS A 24 10.72 1.65 19.13
N LYS A 25 10.00 0.51 19.19
CA LYS A 25 10.52 -0.75 19.75
C LYS A 25 11.16 -1.67 18.70
N GLN A 26 10.85 -1.48 17.42
CA GLN A 26 11.21 -2.42 16.35
C GLN A 26 12.37 -1.95 15.45
N ARG A 27 13.03 -0.84 15.79
CA ARG A 27 14.14 -0.27 14.98
C ARG A 27 15.45 -1.08 14.96
N ASN A 28 15.49 -2.29 15.53
CA ASN A 28 16.74 -3.08 15.65
C ASN A 28 16.65 -4.53 15.13
N VAL A 29 15.61 -4.94 14.38
CA VAL A 29 15.45 -6.38 14.05
C VAL A 29 15.19 -6.73 12.58
N ASP A 30 14.80 -5.81 11.70
CA ASP A 30 14.40 -6.23 10.33
C ASP A 30 15.31 -5.67 9.24
N ASN A 31 16.62 -5.94 9.32
CA ASN A 31 17.55 -5.74 8.20
C ASN A 31 17.74 -7.01 7.34
N ASP A 32 16.92 -8.04 7.58
CA ASP A 32 16.94 -9.34 6.89
C ASP A 32 15.52 -9.73 6.41
N PHE A 33 14.73 -8.78 5.88
CA PHE A 33 13.63 -9.16 5.01
C PHE A 33 14.21 -9.38 3.62
N ASP A 34 14.70 -10.61 3.44
CA ASP A 34 14.94 -11.27 2.17
C ASP A 34 13.87 -10.82 1.17
N GLU A 35 14.31 -10.26 0.05
CA GLU A 35 13.48 -9.82 -1.07
C GLU A 35 12.90 -11.05 -1.79
N GLU A 36 12.22 -11.93 -1.04
CA GLU A 36 11.64 -13.15 -1.54
C GLU A 36 10.34 -12.80 -2.27
N ASP A 37 10.44 -13.00 -3.58
CA ASP A 37 9.38 -13.09 -4.57
C ASP A 37 8.63 -11.79 -4.89
N CYS A 38 9.17 -11.11 -5.92
CA CYS A 38 8.62 -9.98 -6.65
C CYS A 38 8.75 -8.62 -5.97
N SER A 39 9.33 -7.68 -6.71
CA SER A 39 9.30 -6.25 -6.37
C SER A 39 7.87 -5.79 -6.12
N LEU A 40 7.67 -4.84 -5.20
CA LEU A 40 6.36 -4.21 -4.99
C LEU A 40 5.73 -3.72 -6.31
N GLN A 41 6.57 -3.30 -7.26
CA GLN A 41 6.12 -2.91 -8.60
C GLN A 41 5.51 -4.08 -9.37
N GLU A 42 6.14 -5.26 -9.36
CA GLU A 42 5.66 -6.46 -10.06
C GLU A 42 4.34 -6.96 -9.46
N ILE A 43 4.21 -6.89 -8.13
CA ILE A 43 2.95 -7.23 -7.43
C ILE A 43 1.83 -6.29 -7.85
N LEU A 44 2.11 -4.98 -7.93
CA LEU A 44 1.12 -3.99 -8.35
C LEU A 44 0.73 -4.18 -9.81
N GLU A 45 1.68 -4.40 -10.72
CA GLU A 45 1.44 -4.63 -12.15
C GLU A 45 0.54 -5.85 -12.38
N ALA A 46 0.85 -6.99 -11.75
CA ALA A 46 0.03 -8.18 -11.83
C ALA A 46 -1.42 -7.95 -11.34
N LYS A 47 -1.59 -7.13 -10.29
CA LYS A 47 -2.92 -6.77 -9.77
C LYS A 47 -3.69 -5.84 -10.71
N PHE A 48 -3.00 -4.93 -11.40
CA PHE A 48 -3.62 -4.09 -12.42
C PHE A 48 -4.10 -4.92 -13.60
N ASP A 49 -3.26 -5.83 -14.11
CA ASP A 49 -3.61 -6.71 -15.22
C ASP A 49 -4.77 -7.65 -14.87
N GLU A 50 -4.82 -8.16 -13.63
CA GLU A 50 -5.93 -8.99 -13.13
C GLU A 50 -7.27 -8.21 -13.09
N LEU A 51 -7.23 -6.94 -12.67
CA LEU A 51 -8.44 -6.13 -12.46
C LEU A 51 -8.95 -5.45 -13.73
N PHE A 52 -8.04 -4.99 -14.59
CA PHE A 52 -8.36 -4.15 -15.74
C PHE A 52 -8.10 -4.86 -17.07
N GLY A 53 -7.56 -6.07 -17.04
CA GLY A 53 -7.02 -6.74 -18.21
C GLY A 53 -5.67 -6.16 -18.60
N THR A 54 -4.87 -6.92 -19.32
CA THR A 54 -3.68 -6.36 -19.95
C THR A 54 -4.11 -5.33 -20.98
N ALA A 55 -3.45 -4.17 -21.00
CA ALA A 55 -3.62 -3.24 -22.10
C ALA A 55 -3.10 -3.93 -23.37
N GLN A 56 -4.00 -4.53 -24.15
CA GLN A 56 -3.73 -4.79 -25.56
C GLN A 56 -3.57 -3.40 -26.16
N ILE A 57 -2.32 -2.98 -26.32
CA ILE A 57 -2.00 -1.90 -27.24
C ILE A 57 -2.41 -2.48 -28.58
N ASP A 58 -3.64 -2.19 -29.01
CA ASP A 58 -4.05 -2.39 -30.39
C ASP A 58 -3.08 -1.54 -31.23
N GLU A 59 -1.99 -2.16 -31.70
CA GLU A 59 -1.25 -1.73 -32.89
C GLU A 59 -2.17 -1.90 -34.10
N GLU A 60 -3.31 -1.20 -34.10
CA GLU A 60 -4.17 -1.09 -35.26
C GLU A 60 -4.81 0.30 -35.24
N ASN A 61 -4.05 1.29 -35.69
CA ASN A 61 -4.51 2.14 -36.80
C ASN A 61 -3.33 2.85 -37.46
N SER A 62 -3.30 2.64 -38.78
CA SER A 62 -2.36 3.02 -39.83
C SER A 62 -1.80 4.45 -39.82
#